data_AF-A0A6B1GCE3-F1
#
_entry.id   AF-A0A6B1GCE3-F1
#
_cell.length_a   1.000
_cell.length_b   1.000
_cell.length_c   1.000
_cell.angle_alpha   90.00
_cell.angle_beta   90.00
_cell.angle_gamma   90.00
#
_symmetry.space_group_name_H-M   'P 1'
#
loop_
_entity.id
_entity.type
_entity.pdbx_description
1 polymer ?
#
loop_
_entity_poly.entity_id
_entity_poly.type
_entity_poly.pdbx_seq_one_letter_code
_entity_poly.pdbx_strand_id
1 'polypeptide(L)'
;MALDNPGFWCCLGLMYTWNFAAWRETGGFELKSDDHGRLIPAKSLDAYVDGSKQRECVPLRMFLRIEALGGQDYAELASAVREGTDFWASHILRVIAGEHPHIVRAMVRRQSEESTRLSTGPLREFAKQLNRTLTNVVADLLDDAAADELVGDLWHRAHGSLAAETAEPAEVLGIQRVFESRPANAEGESLR
;
A
#
# COMPACT_ATOMS: atom_id res chain seq x y z
N MET A 1 12.75 -4.36 -25.29
CA MET A 1 13.77 -3.95 -24.31
C MET A 1 14.15 -5.16 -23.46
N ALA A 2 15.35 -5.25 -22.86
CA ALA A 2 15.77 -6.44 -22.09
C ALA A 2 14.81 -6.76 -20.92
N LEU A 3 14.18 -5.73 -20.33
CA LEU A 3 13.24 -5.87 -19.22
C LEU A 3 11.94 -6.61 -19.57
N ASP A 4 11.52 -6.62 -20.84
CA ASP A 4 10.29 -7.30 -21.28
C ASP A 4 10.58 -8.69 -21.85
N ASN A 5 11.84 -9.13 -21.87
CA ASN A 5 12.26 -10.39 -22.46
C ASN A 5 12.16 -11.52 -21.41
N PRO A 6 11.24 -12.49 -21.57
CA PRO A 6 11.12 -13.59 -20.61
C PRO A 6 12.38 -14.46 -20.55
N GLY A 7 13.10 -14.61 -21.66
CA GLY A 7 14.37 -15.35 -21.70
C GLY A 7 15.48 -14.71 -20.88
N PHE A 8 15.52 -13.38 -20.83
CA PHE A 8 16.48 -12.64 -19.98
C PHE A 8 16.21 -12.93 -18.49
N TRP A 9 14.96 -12.78 -18.05
CA TRP A 9 14.57 -13.03 -16.66
C TRP A 9 14.64 -14.50 -16.28
N CYS A 10 14.37 -15.41 -17.20
CA CYS A 10 14.58 -16.84 -16.99
C CYS A 10 16.06 -17.16 -16.77
N CYS A 11 16.96 -16.60 -17.61
CA CYS A 11 18.40 -16.77 -17.45
C CYS A 11 18.89 -16.22 -16.11
N LEU A 12 18.53 -14.98 -15.75
CA LEU A 12 18.86 -14.40 -14.44
C LEU A 12 18.26 -15.21 -13.29
N GLY A 13 17.01 -15.63 -13.45
CA GLY A 13 16.24 -16.45 -12.54
C GLY A 13 17.00 -17.69 -12.11
N LEU A 14 17.41 -18.48 -13.11
CA LEU A 14 18.11 -19.75 -12.94
C LEU A 14 19.57 -19.58 -12.51
N MET A 15 20.30 -18.61 -13.07
CA MET A 15 21.74 -18.45 -12.83
C MET A 15 22.06 -17.81 -11.47
N TYR A 16 21.29 -16.81 -11.05
CA TYR A 16 21.65 -15.97 -9.91
C TYR A 16 20.65 -16.01 -8.77
N THR A 17 19.37 -16.21 -9.05
CA THR A 17 18.31 -16.15 -8.02
C THR A 17 17.71 -17.50 -7.66
N TRP A 18 18.17 -18.59 -8.27
CA TRP A 18 17.58 -19.91 -8.06
C TRP A 18 17.69 -20.37 -6.61
N ASN A 19 18.83 -20.16 -5.97
CA ASN A 19 19.01 -20.49 -4.56
C ASN A 19 18.03 -19.74 -3.65
N PHE A 20 17.73 -18.48 -3.99
CA PHE A 20 16.72 -17.70 -3.28
C PHE A 20 15.30 -18.23 -3.54
N ALA A 21 14.97 -18.57 -4.79
CA ALA A 21 13.68 -19.16 -5.13
C ALA A 21 13.47 -20.51 -4.41
N ALA A 22 14.48 -21.38 -4.43
CA ALA A 22 14.47 -22.68 -3.76
C ALA A 22 14.35 -22.55 -2.24
N TRP A 23 15.04 -21.57 -1.64
CA TRP A 23 14.92 -21.27 -0.21
C TRP A 23 13.53 -20.74 0.16
N ARG A 24 13.03 -19.75 -0.59
CA ARG A 24 11.73 -19.11 -0.34
C ARG A 24 10.57 -20.09 -0.51
N GLU A 25 10.71 -21.03 -1.43
CA GLU A 25 9.71 -22.04 -1.75
C GLU A 25 10.07 -23.40 -1.16
N THR A 26 10.52 -23.49 0.10
CA THR A 26 10.69 -24.77 0.80
C THR A 26 9.43 -25.64 0.64
N GLY A 27 9.53 -26.73 -0.13
CA GLY A 27 8.42 -27.64 -0.51
C GLY A 27 7.54 -27.18 -1.69
N GLY A 28 7.73 -25.98 -2.24
CA GLY A 28 6.85 -25.35 -3.24
C GLY A 28 7.04 -25.80 -4.69
N PHE A 29 8.17 -26.43 -5.02
CA PHE A 29 8.41 -27.03 -6.34
C PHE A 29 8.06 -28.52 -6.38
N GLU A 30 7.38 -29.04 -5.35
CA GLU A 30 6.78 -30.36 -5.41
C GLU A 30 5.82 -30.46 -6.59
N LEU A 31 5.81 -31.60 -7.26
CA LEU A 31 4.90 -31.84 -8.37
C LEU A 31 3.54 -32.24 -7.80
N LYS A 32 2.48 -31.55 -8.22
CA LYS A 32 1.09 -31.93 -7.98
C LYS A 32 0.47 -32.45 -9.27
N SER A 33 -0.46 -33.39 -9.16
CA SER A 33 -1.29 -33.79 -10.30
C SER A 33 -2.33 -32.71 -10.59
N ASP A 34 -2.48 -32.32 -11.85
CA ASP A 34 -3.64 -31.55 -12.31
C ASP A 34 -4.89 -32.45 -12.46
N ASP A 35 -6.03 -31.84 -12.82
CA ASP A 35 -7.30 -32.55 -13.03
C ASP A 35 -7.25 -33.63 -14.13
N HIS A 36 -6.19 -33.62 -14.95
CA HIS A 36 -5.94 -34.56 -16.05
C HIS A 36 -4.82 -35.56 -15.74
N GLY A 37 -4.33 -35.60 -14.50
CA GLY A 37 -3.28 -36.52 -14.07
C GLY A 37 -1.87 -36.11 -14.51
N ARG A 38 -1.67 -34.89 -15.03
CA ARG A 38 -0.35 -34.37 -15.40
C ARG A 38 0.34 -33.79 -14.18
N LEU A 39 1.61 -34.11 -14.01
CA LEU A 39 2.45 -33.54 -12.96
C LEU A 39 2.84 -32.11 -13.33
N ILE A 40 2.38 -31.14 -12.54
CA ILE A 40 2.71 -29.72 -12.65
C ILE A 40 3.35 -29.24 -11.35
N PRO A 41 4.22 -28.21 -11.39
CA PRO A 41 4.74 -27.60 -10.16
C PRO A 41 3.59 -27.10 -9.28
N ALA A 42 3.66 -27.36 -7.96
CA ALA A 42 2.65 -26.95 -7.01
C ALA A 42 2.48 -25.43 -6.96
N LYS A 43 3.59 -24.70 -7.12
CA LYS A 43 3.66 -23.25 -7.26
C LYS A 43 4.20 -22.86 -8.63
N SER A 44 3.74 -21.70 -9.12
CA SER A 44 4.10 -21.22 -10.45
C SER A 44 5.56 -20.79 -10.53
N LEU A 45 6.35 -21.49 -11.35
CA LEU A 45 7.71 -21.10 -11.69
C LEU A 45 7.75 -19.72 -12.38
N ASP A 46 6.67 -19.34 -13.07
CA ASP A 46 6.53 -18.05 -13.76
C ASP A 46 6.80 -16.86 -12.83
N ALA A 47 6.47 -17.00 -11.54
CA ALA A 47 6.74 -15.98 -10.53
C ALA A 47 8.25 -15.68 -10.34
N TYR A 48 9.15 -16.46 -10.94
CA TYR A 48 10.59 -16.27 -10.85
C TYR A 48 11.27 -16.06 -12.20
N VAL A 49 10.64 -16.48 -13.30
CA VAL A 49 11.27 -16.49 -14.64
C VAL A 49 10.53 -15.65 -15.68
N ASP A 50 9.25 -15.34 -15.47
CA ASP A 50 8.44 -14.62 -16.45
C ASP A 50 8.40 -13.12 -16.18
N GLY A 51 9.39 -12.40 -16.71
CA GLY A 51 9.45 -10.94 -16.61
C GLY A 51 8.31 -10.19 -17.33
N SER A 52 7.55 -10.85 -18.21
CA SER A 52 6.36 -10.21 -18.81
C SER A 52 5.27 -9.96 -17.75
N LYS A 53 5.26 -10.78 -16.70
CA LYS A 53 4.40 -10.62 -15.52
C LYS A 53 5.14 -9.87 -14.43
N GLN A 54 5.41 -8.59 -14.66
CA GLN A 54 6.13 -7.72 -13.70
C GLN A 54 5.55 -7.73 -12.28
N ARG A 55 4.26 -8.06 -12.13
CA ARG A 55 3.55 -8.16 -10.83
C ARG A 55 3.89 -9.43 -10.05
N GLU A 56 4.22 -10.50 -10.76
CA GLU A 56 4.41 -11.83 -10.21
C GLU A 56 5.90 -12.14 -10.11
N CYS A 57 6.66 -11.78 -11.16
CA CYS A 57 8.10 -11.97 -11.26
C CYS A 57 8.84 -11.31 -10.08
N VAL A 58 9.24 -12.13 -9.12
CA VAL A 58 9.88 -11.73 -7.87
C VAL A 58 11.20 -11.01 -8.13
N PRO A 59 12.15 -11.52 -8.95
CA PRO A 59 13.42 -10.83 -9.21
C PRO A 59 13.21 -9.45 -9.85
N LEU A 60 12.32 -9.37 -10.85
CA LEU A 60 12.00 -8.11 -11.50
C LEU A 60 11.39 -7.09 -10.52
N ARG A 61 10.50 -7.51 -9.62
CA ARG A 61 9.97 -6.62 -8.58
C ARG A 61 11.04 -6.13 -7.62
N MET A 62 11.95 -7.00 -7.19
CA MET A 62 13.04 -6.60 -6.31
C MET A 62 13.92 -5.55 -6.98
N PHE A 63 14.28 -5.77 -8.24
CA PHE A 63 15.02 -4.81 -9.05
C PHE A 63 14.28 -3.47 -9.17
N LEU A 64 13.01 -3.48 -9.58
CA LEU A 64 12.22 -2.25 -9.77
C LEU A 64 12.07 -1.41 -8.50
N ARG A 65 12.02 -2.03 -7.32
CA ARG A 65 11.99 -1.29 -6.03
C ARG A 65 13.26 -0.52 -5.78
N ILE A 66 14.41 -1.13 -6.08
CA ILE A 66 15.72 -0.51 -5.92
C ILE A 66 15.88 0.63 -6.94
N GLU A 67 15.52 0.38 -8.19
CA GLU A 67 15.58 1.41 -9.24
C GLU A 67 14.66 2.60 -8.94
N ALA A 68 13.43 2.35 -8.45
CA ALA A 68 12.50 3.42 -8.06
C ALA A 68 13.04 4.29 -6.91
N LEU A 69 13.99 3.79 -6.12
CA LEU A 69 14.67 4.53 -5.06
C LEU A 69 15.93 5.25 -5.56
N GLY A 70 16.32 5.09 -6.82
CA GLY A 70 17.54 5.69 -7.38
C GLY A 70 18.76 4.78 -7.38
N GLY A 71 18.58 3.47 -7.19
CA GLY A 71 19.65 2.47 -7.39
C GLY A 71 20.14 1.79 -6.12
N GLN A 72 21.26 1.05 -6.27
CA GLN A 72 21.74 0.06 -5.28
C GLN A 72 22.07 0.65 -3.90
N ASP A 73 22.44 1.92 -3.82
CA ASP A 73 22.73 2.60 -2.54
C ASP A 73 21.52 2.61 -1.59
N TYR A 74 20.31 2.36 -2.10
CA TYR A 74 19.07 2.31 -1.34
C TYR A 74 18.47 0.90 -1.19
N ALA A 75 19.26 -0.15 -1.43
CA ALA A 75 18.80 -1.54 -1.33
C ALA A 75 18.24 -1.89 0.06
N GLU A 76 18.86 -1.38 1.13
CA GLU A 76 18.35 -1.56 2.49
C GLU A 76 16.96 -0.93 2.65
N LEU A 77 16.79 0.31 2.19
CA LEU A 77 15.53 1.03 2.24
C LEU A 77 14.44 0.32 1.41
N ALA A 78 14.79 -0.25 0.25
CA ALA A 78 13.89 -1.03 -0.59
C ALA A 78 13.28 -2.24 0.15
N SER A 79 14.02 -2.79 1.12
CA SER A 79 13.62 -3.94 1.94
C SER A 79 12.94 -3.57 3.26
N ALA A 80 12.96 -2.29 3.65
CA ALA A 80 12.53 -1.84 4.97
C ALA A 80 11.02 -2.01 5.24
N VAL A 81 10.19 -2.05 4.19
CA VAL A 81 8.73 -2.24 4.33
C VAL A 81 8.38 -3.73 4.34
N ARG A 82 8.34 -4.34 5.54
CA ARG A 82 8.25 -5.81 5.76
C ARG A 82 6.99 -6.47 5.20
N GLU A 83 5.92 -5.72 4.93
CA GLU A 83 4.66 -6.22 4.33
C GLU A 83 4.14 -5.27 3.22
N GLY A 84 5.06 -4.73 2.43
CA GLY A 84 4.76 -3.64 1.49
C GLY A 84 4.27 -4.04 0.10
N THR A 85 3.83 -5.28 -0.16
CA THR A 85 3.54 -5.71 -1.55
C THR A 85 2.51 -4.81 -2.24
N ASP A 86 1.39 -4.52 -1.57
CA ASP A 86 0.35 -3.65 -2.10
C ASP A 86 0.78 -2.19 -2.15
N PHE A 87 1.57 -1.75 -1.16
CA PHE A 87 2.18 -0.42 -1.13
C PHE A 87 3.04 -0.16 -2.36
N TRP A 88 4.02 -1.02 -2.62
CA TRP A 88 4.89 -0.91 -3.78
C TRP A 88 4.11 -1.02 -5.09
N ALA A 89 3.19 -1.98 -5.20
CA ALA A 89 2.46 -2.22 -6.44
C ALA A 89 1.46 -1.11 -6.79
N SER A 90 0.78 -0.53 -5.80
CA SER A 90 -0.34 0.39 -6.04
C SER A 90 0.03 1.86 -5.87
N HIS A 91 1.11 2.16 -5.13
CA HIS A 91 1.44 3.52 -4.72
C HIS A 91 2.85 3.97 -5.12
N ILE A 92 3.67 3.07 -5.69
CA ILE A 92 4.99 3.41 -6.23
C ILE A 92 5.07 2.97 -7.70
N LEU A 93 5.15 1.67 -7.97
CA LEU A 93 5.56 1.13 -9.28
C LEU A 93 4.57 1.38 -10.44
N ARG A 94 3.33 1.82 -10.18
CA ARG A 94 2.28 1.99 -11.19
C ARG A 94 1.74 3.41 -11.30
N VAL A 95 2.35 4.34 -10.59
CA VAL A 95 1.87 5.71 -10.49
C VAL A 95 3.03 6.66 -10.73
N ILE A 96 2.70 7.89 -11.13
CA ILE A 96 3.67 8.93 -11.45
C ILE A 96 4.66 9.18 -10.30
N ALA A 97 4.24 9.03 -9.04
CA ALA A 97 5.13 9.14 -7.89
C ALA A 97 6.32 8.18 -7.93
N GLY A 98 6.18 7.00 -8.56
CA GLY A 98 7.26 6.02 -8.72
C GLY A 98 8.37 6.45 -9.68
N GLU A 99 8.14 7.48 -10.49
CA GLU A 99 9.11 8.01 -11.44
C GLU A 99 10.07 9.02 -10.79
N HIS A 100 9.82 9.41 -9.52
CA HIS A 100 10.57 10.45 -8.83
C HIS A 100 11.25 9.89 -7.56
N PRO A 101 12.53 9.50 -7.62
CA PRO A 101 13.22 8.78 -6.55
C PRO A 101 13.20 9.48 -5.18
N HIS A 102 13.31 10.80 -5.15
CA HIS A 102 13.24 11.60 -3.92
C HIS A 102 11.91 11.40 -3.19
N ILE A 103 10.79 11.40 -3.94
CA ILE A 103 9.45 11.14 -3.39
C ILE A 103 9.32 9.70 -2.93
N VAL A 104 9.79 8.74 -3.73
CA VAL A 104 9.74 7.32 -3.37
C VAL A 104 10.49 7.05 -2.07
N ARG A 105 11.70 7.61 -1.91
CA ARG A 105 12.49 7.48 -0.68
C ARG A 105 11.75 8.03 0.53
N ALA A 106 11.17 9.23 0.42
CA ALA A 106 10.37 9.84 1.48
C ALA A 106 9.17 8.95 1.88
N MET A 107 8.44 8.43 0.90
CA MET A 107 7.32 7.52 1.13
C MET A 107 7.74 6.22 1.84
N VAL A 108 8.84 5.61 1.38
CA VAL A 108 9.33 4.34 1.90
C VAL A 108 9.85 4.49 3.33
N ARG A 109 10.57 5.57 3.65
CA ARG A 109 11.00 5.89 5.02
C ARG A 109 9.80 5.90 5.97
N ARG A 110 8.77 6.68 5.66
CA ARG A 110 7.56 6.80 6.50
C ARG A 110 6.74 5.51 6.58
N GLN A 111 6.66 4.72 5.51
CA GLN A 111 5.94 3.45 5.55
C GLN A 111 6.72 2.34 6.29
N SER A 112 8.06 2.46 6.36
CA SER A 112 8.91 1.51 7.09
C SER A 112 8.79 1.67 8.60
N GLU A 113 8.60 2.90 9.09
CA GLU A 113 8.43 3.22 10.50
C GLU A 113 7.02 2.90 11.00
N GLU A 114 6.91 2.11 12.07
CA GLU A 114 5.61 1.67 12.61
C GLU A 114 4.76 2.85 13.10
N SER A 115 5.38 3.87 13.71
CA SER A 115 4.71 5.06 14.23
C SER A 115 4.05 5.92 13.16
N THR A 116 4.49 5.83 11.91
CA THR A 116 3.99 6.65 10.81
C THR A 116 3.31 5.85 9.72
N ARG A 117 3.36 4.51 9.78
CA ARG A 117 2.80 3.62 8.77
C ARG A 117 1.30 3.90 8.55
N LEU A 118 0.90 4.05 7.29
CA LEU A 118 -0.50 4.16 6.92
C LEU A 118 -1.09 2.78 6.63
N SER A 119 -2.32 2.57 7.09
CA SER A 119 -3.17 1.47 6.63
C SER A 119 -3.71 1.75 5.22
N THR A 120 -4.31 0.74 4.59
CA THR A 120 -4.71 0.78 3.18
C THR A 120 -5.63 1.95 2.81
N GLY A 121 -6.60 2.28 3.65
CA GLY A 121 -7.53 3.39 3.43
C GLY A 121 -6.83 4.75 3.34
N PRO A 122 -6.19 5.22 4.43
CA PRO A 122 -5.45 6.48 4.42
C PRO A 122 -4.33 6.52 3.39
N LEU A 123 -3.63 5.40 3.15
CA LEU A 123 -2.59 5.33 2.12
C LEU A 123 -3.14 5.61 0.72
N ARG A 124 -4.35 5.15 0.41
CA ARG A 124 -5.03 5.48 -0.86
C ARG A 124 -5.40 6.96 -0.94
N GLU A 125 -5.89 7.56 0.14
CA GLU A 125 -6.20 8.99 0.16
C GLU A 125 -4.94 9.85 0.03
N PHE A 126 -3.86 9.49 0.73
CA PHE A 126 -2.54 10.07 0.54
C PHE A 126 -2.11 10.00 -0.93
N ALA A 127 -2.19 8.83 -1.56
CA ALA A 127 -1.75 8.64 -2.95
C ALA A 127 -2.56 9.50 -3.94
N LYS A 128 -3.87 9.66 -3.73
CA LYS A 128 -4.71 10.56 -4.53
C LYS A 128 -4.25 12.02 -4.39
N GLN A 129 -4.02 12.47 -3.16
CA GLN A 129 -3.57 13.83 -2.89
C GLN A 129 -2.19 14.09 -3.49
N LEU A 130 -1.25 13.16 -3.31
CA LEU A 130 0.09 13.24 -3.91
C LEU A 130 0.02 13.36 -5.42
N ASN A 131 -0.71 12.48 -6.11
CA ASN A 131 -0.83 12.54 -7.56
C ASN A 131 -1.41 13.89 -8.04
N ARG A 132 -2.40 14.44 -7.33
CA ARG A 132 -2.96 15.77 -7.63
C ARG A 132 -1.95 16.90 -7.37
N THR A 133 -1.09 16.76 -6.37
CA THR A 133 -0.04 17.74 -6.12
C THR A 133 1.02 17.68 -7.22
N LEU A 134 1.41 16.48 -7.64
CA LEU A 134 2.42 16.29 -8.70
C LEU A 134 1.98 16.80 -10.06
N THR A 135 0.67 16.92 -10.34
CA THR A 135 0.22 17.60 -11.58
C THR A 135 0.48 19.11 -11.58
N ASN A 136 0.78 19.70 -10.42
CA ASN A 136 0.98 21.14 -10.24
C ASN A 136 2.41 21.49 -9.79
N VAL A 137 3.28 20.50 -9.63
CA VAL A 137 4.66 20.66 -9.17
C VAL A 137 5.59 19.97 -10.15
N VAL A 138 6.72 20.61 -10.49
CA VAL A 138 7.77 19.97 -11.27
C VAL A 138 8.59 19.09 -10.33
N ALA A 139 8.18 17.83 -10.19
CA ALA A 139 8.74 16.89 -9.21
C ALA A 139 10.26 16.65 -9.39
N ASP A 140 10.78 16.79 -10.61
CA ASP A 140 12.20 16.63 -10.92
C ASP A 140 13.09 17.74 -10.30
N LEU A 141 12.50 18.84 -9.83
CA LEU A 141 13.21 19.90 -9.13
C LEU A 141 13.24 19.68 -7.61
N LEU A 142 12.56 18.65 -7.09
CA LEU A 142 12.55 18.35 -5.67
C LEU A 142 13.81 17.55 -5.30
N ASP A 143 14.55 18.07 -4.33
CA ASP A 143 15.56 17.30 -3.62
C ASP A 143 14.94 16.42 -2.53
N ASP A 144 15.77 15.66 -1.81
CA ASP A 144 15.29 14.76 -0.74
C ASP A 144 14.59 15.54 0.39
N ALA A 145 15.05 16.74 0.73
CA ALA A 145 14.50 17.52 1.83
C ALA A 145 13.11 18.08 1.48
N ALA A 146 12.98 18.67 0.29
CA ALA A 146 11.71 19.18 -0.22
C ALA A 146 10.70 18.04 -0.46
N ALA A 147 11.16 16.88 -0.93
CA ALA A 147 10.32 15.70 -1.05
C ALA A 147 9.85 15.18 0.31
N ASP A 148 10.73 15.12 1.32
CA ASP A 148 10.37 14.69 2.68
C ASP A 148 9.36 15.63 3.35
N GLU A 149 9.46 16.95 3.12
CA GLU A 149 8.51 17.96 3.57
C GLU A 149 7.15 17.79 2.88
N LEU A 150 7.13 17.76 1.54
CA LEU A 150 5.91 17.59 0.76
C LEU A 150 5.19 16.28 1.14
N VAL A 151 5.91 15.17 1.17
CA VAL A 151 5.34 13.88 1.53
C VAL A 151 4.85 13.94 2.99
N GLY A 152 5.62 14.53 3.90
CA GLY A 152 5.23 14.68 5.30
C GLY A 152 3.91 15.41 5.52
N ASP A 153 3.74 16.56 4.88
CA ASP A 153 2.52 17.34 4.96
C ASP A 153 1.29 16.54 4.51
N LEU A 154 1.40 15.85 3.38
CA LEU A 154 0.30 15.03 2.86
C LEU A 154 0.06 13.79 3.74
N TRP A 155 1.13 13.21 4.29
CA TRP A 155 1.06 12.05 5.17
C TRP A 155 0.33 12.38 6.48
N HIS A 156 0.63 13.54 7.07
CA HIS A 156 -0.04 14.02 8.29
C HIS A 156 -1.53 14.28 8.05
N ARG A 157 -1.90 14.84 6.90
CA ARG A 157 -3.32 15.03 6.52
C ARG A 157 -4.06 13.70 6.39
N ALA A 158 -3.41 12.68 5.81
CA ALA A 158 -4.00 11.36 5.68
C ALA A 158 -4.22 10.67 7.05
N HIS A 159 -3.28 10.83 7.99
CA HIS A 159 -3.47 10.38 9.38
C HIS A 159 -4.60 11.13 10.10
N GLY A 160 -4.63 12.46 9.97
CA GLY A 160 -5.64 13.31 10.62
C GLY A 160 -7.06 13.12 10.08
N SER A 161 -7.20 12.78 8.79
CA SER A 161 -8.51 12.53 8.17
C SER A 161 -9.26 11.35 8.80
N LEU A 162 -8.55 10.31 9.29
CA LEU A 162 -9.19 9.20 10.01
C LEU A 162 -9.60 9.57 11.43
N ALA A 163 -8.82 10.41 12.12
CA ALA A 163 -9.18 10.86 13.46
C ALA A 163 -10.47 11.71 13.42
N ALA A 164 -10.66 12.48 12.34
CA ALA A 164 -11.88 13.25 12.13
C ALA A 164 -13.09 12.39 11.70
N GLU A 165 -12.90 11.32 10.90
CA GLU A 165 -13.98 10.40 10.49
C GLU A 165 -14.41 9.43 11.59
N THR A 166 -13.51 9.06 12.51
CA THR A 166 -13.83 8.19 13.66
C THR A 166 -14.44 8.95 14.84
N ALA A 167 -14.27 10.27 14.86
CA ALA A 167 -15.02 11.16 15.74
C ALA A 167 -16.41 11.45 15.12
N GLU A 168 -17.32 10.48 15.17
CA GLU A 168 -18.74 10.81 14.98
C GLU A 168 -19.17 11.85 16.02
N PRO A 169 -20.02 12.83 15.64
CA PRO A 169 -20.46 13.88 16.54
C PRO A 169 -21.32 13.27 17.64
N ALA A 170 -20.88 13.38 18.89
CA ALA A 170 -21.65 13.01 20.08
C ALA A 170 -22.93 13.87 20.30
N GLU A 171 -23.42 14.58 19.28
CA GLU A 171 -24.56 15.51 19.35
C GLU A 171 -25.62 15.24 18.27
N VAL A 172 -26.16 14.02 18.17
CA VAL A 172 -27.47 13.79 17.52
C VAL A 172 -28.38 12.85 18.32
N LEU A 173 -28.25 12.84 19.66
CA LEU A 173 -29.22 12.17 20.56
C LEU A 173 -29.83 13.13 21.61
N GLY A 174 -29.88 14.42 21.30
CA GLY A 174 -30.39 15.46 22.20
C GLY A 174 -31.80 15.99 21.87
N ILE A 175 -32.48 15.53 20.82
CA ILE A 175 -33.80 16.07 20.44
C ILE A 175 -34.73 14.94 20.00
N GLN A 176 -35.25 14.18 20.97
CA GLN A 176 -36.57 13.52 20.89
C GLN A 176 -37.00 12.96 22.24
N ARG A 177 -37.36 13.83 23.19
CA ARG A 177 -38.37 13.56 24.23
C ARG A 177 -39.02 14.88 24.68
N VAL A 178 -39.79 15.46 23.77
CA VAL A 178 -40.89 16.38 24.10
C VAL A 178 -42.14 15.64 23.63
N PHE A 179 -43.16 15.51 24.50
CA PHE A 179 -44.19 14.45 24.59
C PHE A 179 -43.71 13.29 25.49
N GLU A 180 -44.20 13.05 26.70
CA GLU A 180 -45.48 13.38 27.34
C GLU A 180 -45.27 13.64 28.85
N SER A 181 -45.71 14.80 29.34
CA SER A 181 -46.05 14.98 30.75
C SER A 181 -47.36 15.76 30.79
N ARG A 182 -48.47 15.02 30.68
CA ARG A 182 -49.82 15.53 30.86
C ARG A 182 -50.05 15.72 32.37
N PRO A 183 -50.41 16.93 32.85
CA PRO A 183 -50.58 17.17 34.27
C PRO A 183 -51.83 16.48 34.82
N ALA A 184 -51.70 15.96 36.03
CA ALA A 184 -52.78 15.43 36.84
C ALA A 184 -53.65 16.60 37.35
N ASN A 185 -54.90 16.66 36.90
CA ASN A 185 -55.92 17.45 37.58
C ASN A 185 -56.54 16.59 38.68
N ALA A 186 -56.23 16.95 39.91
CA ALA A 186 -57.05 16.64 41.09
C ALA A 186 -58.01 17.81 41.36
N GLU A 187 -58.93 17.58 42.30
CA GLU A 187 -60.07 18.40 42.74
C GLU A 187 -61.35 18.13 41.93
N GLY A 188 -62.48 17.70 42.49
CA GLY A 188 -62.87 17.53 43.89
C GLY A 188 -64.40 17.57 43.97
N GLU A 189 -64.97 16.61 44.71
CA GLU A 189 -66.23 16.69 45.49
C GLU A 189 -67.54 17.16 44.84
N SER A 190 -68.57 16.28 44.87
CA SER A 190 -69.68 16.42 45.83
C SER A 190 -70.96 15.69 45.37
N LEU A 191 -71.33 14.68 46.16
CA LEU A 191 -72.68 14.28 46.59
C LEU A 191 -73.90 14.93 45.89
N ARG A 192 -74.73 14.09 45.24
CA ARG A 192 -76.12 13.80 45.62
C ARG A 192 -76.67 12.62 44.82
#